data_AF-A0A251MS21-F1
#
_entry.id   AF-A0A251MS21-F1
#
_cell.length_a   1.000
_cell.length_b   1.000
_cell.length_c   1.000
_cell.angle_alpha   90.00
_cell.angle_beta   90.00
_cell.angle_gamma   90.00
#
_symmetry.space_group_name_H-M   'P 1'
#
loop_
_entity.id
_entity.type
_entity.pdbx_description
1 polymer ?
#
loop_
_entity_poly.entity_id
_entity_poly.type
_entity_poly.pdbx_seq_one_letter_code
_entity_poly.pdbx_strand_id
1 'polypeptide(L)'
;MHGNDQLSPVFTYISNKRIGWKTYIEEMEESKNDYMVCARDLKIIWSRDRRYWRWVKETENSYVAELLNVCWLKVSGKVENSNLSPGTQYEVVLVAKMKTRAYGWDAPVNFKFTHPGGTKDWTINLENKFKDSKDQWKDIKLGEFIASANPGDIEFWLYKYGGKWKSGLVIKGVAVRPKS
;
A
#
# COMPACT_ATOMS: atom_id res chain seq x y z
N MET A 1 -13.39 18.55 -29.32
CA MET A 1 -12.96 18.94 -27.96
C MET A 1 -12.44 17.69 -27.29
N HIS A 2 -11.13 17.61 -27.06
CA HIS A 2 -10.48 16.45 -26.42
C HIS A 2 -10.80 16.42 -24.93
N GLY A 3 -11.36 15.31 -24.46
CA GLY A 3 -11.39 14.96 -23.04
C GLY A 3 -10.28 13.95 -22.78
N ASN A 4 -9.30 14.32 -21.95
CA ASN A 4 -8.20 13.45 -21.54
C ASN A 4 -8.73 12.29 -20.71
N ASP A 5 -8.72 11.09 -21.27
CA ASP A 5 -8.76 9.85 -20.50
C ASP A 5 -7.42 9.70 -19.77
N GLN A 6 -7.42 10.02 -18.47
CA GLN A 6 -6.33 9.68 -17.57
C GLN A 6 -6.22 8.15 -17.51
N LEU A 7 -5.21 7.62 -18.22
CA LEU A 7 -4.83 6.21 -18.13
C LEU A 7 -4.53 5.85 -16.67
N SER A 8 -5.29 4.91 -16.13
CA SER A 8 -4.97 4.28 -14.84
C SER A 8 -3.66 3.51 -14.98
N PRO A 9 -2.74 3.54 -13.98
CA PRO A 9 -1.53 2.71 -14.03
C PRO A 9 -1.91 1.23 -14.16
N VAL A 10 -1.32 0.56 -15.16
CA VAL A 10 -1.41 -0.89 -15.32
C VAL A 10 -0.56 -1.52 -14.24
N PHE A 11 -1.19 -2.02 -13.17
CA PHE A 11 -0.48 -2.79 -12.15
C PHE A 11 -0.25 -4.22 -12.64
N THR A 12 0.96 -4.74 -12.45
CA THR A 12 1.24 -6.17 -12.66
C THR A 12 0.61 -6.97 -11.51
N TYR A 13 -0.47 -7.69 -11.80
CA TYR A 13 -1.08 -8.65 -10.89
C TYR A 13 -0.42 -10.02 -11.06
N ILE A 14 0.27 -10.53 -10.05
CA ILE A 14 0.77 -11.91 -10.08
C ILE A 14 -0.41 -12.85 -9.86
N SER A 15 -0.90 -13.45 -10.95
CA SER A 15 -1.67 -14.69 -10.90
C SER A 15 -0.89 -15.76 -11.67
N ASN A 16 -0.61 -16.90 -11.03
CA ASN A 16 0.08 -18.01 -11.67
C ASN A 16 -0.80 -18.63 -12.77
N LYS A 17 -0.54 -18.28 -14.04
CA LYS A 17 -1.04 -19.02 -15.20
C LYS A 17 0.10 -19.22 -16.22
N ARG A 18 0.39 -20.49 -16.52
CA ARG A 18 1.29 -20.91 -17.60
C ARG A 18 0.53 -20.93 -18.93
N ILE A 19 0.92 -20.13 -19.93
CA ILE A 19 0.55 -20.36 -21.33
C ILE A 19 1.67 -19.88 -22.29
N GLY A 20 2.18 -20.82 -23.10
CA GLY A 20 2.38 -20.71 -24.57
C GLY A 20 3.43 -19.75 -25.16
N TRP A 21 4.30 -20.31 -26.02
CA TRP A 21 5.49 -19.70 -26.60
C TRP A 21 5.21 -18.94 -27.91
N LYS A 22 5.66 -17.68 -28.01
CA LYS A 22 6.08 -16.98 -29.25
C LYS A 22 6.80 -15.68 -28.87
N THR A 23 8.04 -15.52 -29.33
CA THR A 23 8.93 -14.41 -28.95
C THR A 23 8.84 -13.27 -29.96
N TYR A 24 8.36 -12.11 -29.54
CA TYR A 24 8.62 -10.82 -30.18
C TYR A 24 9.63 -10.09 -29.29
N ILE A 25 10.79 -9.72 -29.83
CA ILE A 25 11.76 -8.87 -29.13
C ILE A 25 11.46 -7.44 -29.56
N GLU A 26 10.57 -6.78 -28.83
CA GLU A 26 10.62 -5.33 -28.69
C GLU A 26 11.62 -5.06 -27.57
N GLU A 27 12.60 -4.18 -27.81
CA GLU A 27 13.48 -3.67 -26.78
C GLU A 27 12.62 -2.93 -25.75
N MET A 28 12.17 -3.65 -24.74
CA MET A 28 11.52 -3.06 -23.59
C MET A 28 12.59 -2.31 -22.81
N GLU A 29 12.49 -0.99 -22.70
CA GLU A 29 13.02 -0.31 -21.52
C GLU A 29 12.57 -1.15 -20.33
N GLU A 30 13.50 -1.75 -19.58
CA GLU A 30 13.17 -2.64 -18.46
C GLU A 30 12.14 -1.92 -17.59
N SER A 31 10.87 -2.32 -17.70
CA SER A 31 9.78 -1.66 -17.00
C SER A 31 10.08 -1.87 -15.53
N LYS A 32 10.56 -0.84 -14.85
CA LYS A 32 10.86 -0.92 -13.43
C LYS A 32 9.56 -1.32 -12.75
N ASN A 33 9.53 -2.49 -12.14
CA ASN A 33 8.27 -3.11 -11.75
C ASN A 33 7.65 -2.38 -10.54
N ASP A 34 6.35 -2.07 -10.67
CA ASP A 34 5.48 -1.61 -9.59
C ASP A 34 4.92 -2.83 -8.84
N TYR A 35 5.10 -2.85 -7.52
CA TYR A 35 4.60 -3.94 -6.68
C TYR A 35 3.56 -3.43 -5.70
N MET A 36 2.38 -4.05 -5.68
CA MET A 36 1.36 -3.75 -4.68
C MET A 36 1.07 -4.96 -3.79
N VAL A 37 1.29 -4.79 -2.48
CA VAL A 37 0.76 -5.70 -1.48
C VAL A 37 -0.72 -5.35 -1.27
N CYS A 38 -1.60 -6.13 -1.89
CA CYS A 38 -3.04 -5.91 -1.83
C CYS A 38 -3.55 -6.09 -0.39
N ALA A 39 -4.70 -5.49 -0.07
CA ALA A 39 -5.26 -5.52 1.29
C ALA A 39 -5.42 -6.94 1.86
N ARG A 40 -5.70 -7.93 1.02
CA ARG A 40 -5.82 -9.34 1.40
C ARG A 40 -4.50 -10.00 1.80
N ASP A 41 -3.39 -9.49 1.27
CA ASP A 41 -2.05 -10.00 1.53
C ASP A 41 -1.36 -9.23 2.68
N LEU A 42 -1.97 -8.13 3.14
CA LEU A 42 -1.54 -7.42 4.34
C LEU A 42 -1.87 -8.23 5.60
N LYS A 43 -0.91 -8.27 6.52
CA LYS A 43 -1.12 -8.73 7.89
C LYS A 43 -1.73 -7.60 8.72
N ILE A 44 -3.05 -7.65 8.86
CA ILE A 44 -3.86 -6.71 9.63
C ILE A 44 -4.30 -7.39 10.94
N ILE A 45 -3.93 -6.84 12.09
CA ILE A 45 -4.41 -7.36 13.39
C ILE A 45 -5.92 -7.17 13.49
N TRP A 46 -6.59 -8.12 14.16
CA TRP A 46 -8.06 -8.13 14.31
C TRP A 46 -8.85 -8.27 13.01
N SER A 47 -8.21 -8.49 11.86
CA SER A 47 -8.88 -8.54 10.54
C SER A 47 -9.87 -9.70 10.34
N ARG A 48 -9.75 -10.75 11.16
CA ARG A 48 -10.70 -11.87 11.20
C ARG A 48 -11.95 -11.57 12.03
N ASP A 49 -11.91 -10.52 12.85
CA ASP A 49 -13.01 -10.11 13.70
C ASP A 49 -13.84 -9.02 13.01
N ARG A 50 -15.07 -9.38 12.64
CA ARG A 50 -16.00 -8.51 11.92
C ARG A 50 -16.51 -7.33 12.74
N ARG A 51 -16.20 -7.26 14.04
CA ARG A 51 -16.47 -6.08 14.87
C ARG A 51 -15.46 -4.96 14.61
N TYR A 52 -14.27 -5.31 14.15
CA TYR A 52 -13.13 -4.41 14.04
C TYR A 52 -12.77 -4.09 12.59
N TRP A 53 -12.88 -5.07 11.69
CA TRP A 53 -12.61 -4.91 10.27
C TRP A 53 -13.66 -5.63 9.42
N ARG A 54 -13.90 -5.13 8.21
CA ARG A 54 -14.60 -5.89 7.19
C ARG A 54 -13.90 -5.83 5.86
N TRP A 55 -14.09 -6.88 5.08
CA TRP A 55 -13.63 -6.95 3.70
C TRP A 55 -14.74 -6.50 2.78
N VAL A 56 -14.48 -5.47 1.98
CA VAL A 56 -15.43 -4.90 1.03
C VAL A 56 -14.97 -5.25 -0.37
N LYS A 57 -15.88 -5.73 -1.21
CA LYS A 57 -15.59 -5.96 -2.63
C LYS A 57 -15.52 -4.60 -3.33
N GLU A 58 -14.41 -4.27 -3.95
CA GLU A 58 -14.19 -3.00 -4.66
C GLU A 58 -14.37 -3.16 -6.17
N THR A 59 -13.81 -4.23 -6.74
CA THR A 59 -14.03 -4.63 -8.14
C THR A 59 -14.36 -6.12 -8.20
N GLU A 60 -14.58 -6.68 -9.40
CA GLU A 60 -14.84 -8.11 -9.57
C GLU A 60 -13.78 -9.00 -8.91
N ASN A 61 -12.51 -8.57 -8.97
CA ASN A 61 -11.34 -9.34 -8.57
C ASN A 61 -10.59 -8.76 -7.36
N SER A 62 -11.09 -7.70 -6.73
CA SER A 62 -10.38 -7.03 -5.62
C SER A 62 -11.24 -6.79 -4.39
N TYR A 63 -10.62 -6.97 -3.23
CA TYR A 63 -11.18 -6.67 -1.92
C TYR A 63 -10.31 -5.65 -1.20
N VAL A 64 -10.96 -4.74 -0.48
CA VAL A 64 -10.33 -3.71 0.36
C VAL A 64 -10.68 -3.95 1.83
N ALA A 65 -9.82 -3.49 2.74
CA ALA A 65 -10.03 -3.63 4.18
C ALA A 65 -10.60 -2.34 4.75
N GLU A 66 -11.83 -2.37 5.27
CA GLU A 66 -12.45 -1.24 5.97
C GLU A 66 -12.33 -1.43 7.48
N LEU A 67 -11.74 -0.44 8.14
CA LEU A 67 -11.66 -0.36 9.59
C LEU A 67 -13.01 0.09 10.16
N LEU A 68 -13.63 -0.75 10.97
CA LEU A 68 -14.89 -0.45 11.63
C LEU A 68 -14.68 0.28 12.95
N ASN A 69 -13.83 -0.26 13.84
CA ASN A 69 -13.49 0.40 15.10
C ASN A 69 -12.31 -0.29 15.80
N VAL A 70 -11.19 0.38 16.10
CA VAL A 70 -10.11 -0.19 16.95
C VAL A 70 -9.45 0.88 17.81
N CYS A 71 -8.97 0.53 19.01
CA CYS A 71 -8.00 1.34 19.76
C CYS A 71 -6.55 0.94 19.47
N TRP A 72 -6.33 -0.26 18.94
CA TRP A 72 -5.02 -0.77 18.54
C TRP A 72 -5.01 -1.06 17.04
N LEU A 73 -4.28 -0.24 16.29
CA LEU A 73 -4.05 -0.39 14.85
C LEU A 73 -2.67 -1.00 14.58
N LYS A 74 -2.60 -2.05 13.75
CA LYS A 74 -1.36 -2.56 13.16
C LYS A 74 -1.66 -3.22 11.81
N VAL A 75 -1.12 -2.62 10.77
CA VAL A 75 -1.11 -3.13 9.39
C VAL A 75 0.34 -3.34 9.00
N SER A 76 0.66 -4.48 8.41
CA SER A 76 2.02 -4.79 8.00
C SER A 76 2.05 -5.65 6.75
N GLY A 77 3.17 -5.60 6.03
CA GLY A 77 3.36 -6.37 4.82
C GLY A 77 4.84 -6.48 4.49
N LYS A 78 5.10 -7.25 3.44
CA LYS A 78 6.43 -7.61 2.99
C LYS A 78 6.49 -7.54 1.47
N VAL A 79 7.60 -7.04 0.94
CA VAL A 79 7.94 -7.06 -0.49
C VAL A 79 9.31 -7.70 -0.63
N GLU A 80 9.43 -8.67 -1.52
CA GLU A 80 10.71 -9.33 -1.77
C GLU A 80 11.64 -8.40 -2.53
N ASN A 81 12.84 -8.17 -2.01
CA ASN A 81 13.80 -7.27 -2.68
C ASN A 81 14.32 -7.83 -4.01
N SER A 82 14.26 -9.15 -4.20
CA SER A 82 14.56 -9.80 -5.48
C SER A 82 13.66 -9.34 -6.63
N ASN A 83 12.49 -8.80 -6.30
CA ASN A 83 11.56 -8.27 -7.27
C ASN A 83 11.93 -6.83 -7.69
N LEU A 84 12.77 -6.13 -6.93
CA LEU A 84 13.12 -4.74 -7.20
C LEU A 84 14.41 -4.62 -8.00
N SER A 85 14.47 -3.61 -8.88
CA SER A 85 15.68 -3.30 -9.65
C SER A 85 16.73 -2.64 -8.73
N PRO A 86 17.90 -3.27 -8.48
CA PRO A 86 18.93 -2.68 -7.61
C PRO A 86 19.37 -1.30 -8.06
N GLY A 87 19.69 -0.41 -7.11
CA GLY A 87 20.09 0.97 -7.40
C GLY A 87 18.95 1.91 -7.79
N THR A 88 17.73 1.40 -7.99
CA THR A 88 16.56 2.22 -8.28
C THR A 88 15.99 2.81 -6.99
N GLN A 89 15.62 4.09 -7.02
CA GLN A 89 14.87 4.73 -5.94
C GLN A 89 13.40 4.32 -6.02
N TYR A 90 12.86 3.79 -4.93
CA TYR A 90 11.46 3.40 -4.78
C TYR A 90 10.77 4.28 -3.74
N GLU A 91 9.47 4.50 -3.92
CA GLU A 91 8.58 5.03 -2.89
C GLU A 91 7.61 3.95 -2.38
N VAL A 92 7.33 4.03 -1.08
CA VAL A 92 6.32 3.21 -0.41
C VAL A 92 5.06 4.05 -0.24
N VAL A 93 3.95 3.62 -0.79
CA VAL A 93 2.70 4.38 -0.92
C VAL A 93 1.54 3.59 -0.33
N LEU A 94 0.85 4.15 0.66
CA LEU A 94 -0.44 3.62 1.11
C LEU A 94 -1.52 4.07 0.13
N VAL A 95 -2.18 3.10 -0.51
CA VAL A 95 -3.36 3.38 -1.34
C VAL A 95 -4.60 3.18 -0.48
N ALA A 96 -5.21 4.29 -0.07
CA ALA A 96 -6.30 4.27 0.90
C ALA A 96 -7.33 5.38 0.63
N LYS A 97 -8.49 5.26 1.26
CA LYS A 97 -9.46 6.36 1.42
C LYS A 97 -9.89 6.44 2.87
N MET A 98 -10.34 7.63 3.28
CA MET A 98 -10.89 7.87 4.61
C MET A 98 -12.36 8.24 4.48
N LYS A 99 -13.26 7.48 5.10
CA LYS A 99 -14.71 7.75 4.99
C LYS A 99 -15.08 9.08 5.63
N THR A 100 -16.13 9.74 5.12
CA THR A 100 -16.64 11.01 5.68
C THR A 100 -16.96 10.90 7.18
N ARG A 101 -17.49 9.75 7.64
CA ARG A 101 -17.81 9.50 9.05
C ARG A 101 -16.65 8.91 9.89
N ALA A 102 -15.43 8.91 9.35
CA ALA A 102 -14.26 8.43 10.09
C ALA A 102 -13.99 9.29 11.33
N TYR A 103 -13.44 8.69 12.38
CA TYR A 103 -13.05 9.38 13.61
C TYR A 103 -11.78 8.79 14.22
N GLY A 104 -11.18 9.51 15.18
CA GLY A 104 -10.05 9.05 15.98
C GLY A 104 -8.67 9.17 15.34
N TRP A 105 -8.55 9.98 14.28
CA TRP A 105 -7.33 10.18 13.48
C TRP A 105 -6.59 11.49 13.76
N ASP A 106 -6.99 12.23 14.78
CA ASP A 106 -6.35 13.48 15.21
C ASP A 106 -4.90 13.26 15.67
N ALA A 107 -4.62 12.12 16.30
CA ALA A 107 -3.27 11.72 16.67
C ALA A 107 -2.56 11.00 15.51
N PRO A 108 -1.27 11.30 15.24
CA PRO A 108 -0.53 10.63 14.19
C PRO A 108 -0.30 9.15 14.52
N VAL A 109 -0.16 8.35 13.46
CA VAL A 109 0.23 6.93 13.51
C VAL A 109 1.71 6.77 13.19
N ASN A 110 2.33 5.69 13.64
CA ASN A 110 3.71 5.38 13.31
C ASN A 110 3.77 4.61 11.99
N PHE A 111 4.75 4.93 11.17
CA PHE A 111 5.14 4.13 10.03
C PHE A 111 6.61 3.77 10.14
N LYS A 112 6.87 2.47 10.10
CA LYS A 112 8.21 1.90 10.11
C LYS A 112 8.40 1.08 8.84
N PHE A 113 9.59 1.11 8.29
CA PHE A 113 10.01 0.10 7.33
C PHE A 113 11.48 -0.30 7.52
N THR A 114 11.77 -1.52 7.12
CA THR A 114 13.10 -2.11 7.14
C THR A 114 13.42 -2.58 5.72
N HIS A 115 14.63 -2.32 5.27
CA HIS A 115 15.20 -2.80 4.01
C HIS A 115 16.68 -3.16 4.24
N PRO A 116 17.38 -3.82 3.30
CA PRO A 116 18.77 -4.23 3.51
C PRO A 116 19.74 -3.09 3.87
N GLY A 117 19.42 -1.84 3.47
CA GLY A 117 20.23 -0.66 3.79
C GLY A 117 19.92 -0.01 5.14
N GLY A 118 18.93 -0.51 5.89
CA GLY A 118 18.62 -0.02 7.22
C GLY A 118 17.12 -0.02 7.56
N THR A 119 16.82 0.54 8.73
CA THR A 119 15.45 0.71 9.23
C THR A 119 15.17 2.18 9.43
N LYS A 120 13.96 2.62 9.06
CA LYS A 120 13.48 3.98 9.31
C LYS A 120 12.09 3.92 9.95
N ASP A 121 11.80 4.86 10.85
CA ASP A 121 10.52 4.99 11.56
C ASP A 121 10.18 6.48 11.74
N TRP A 122 8.95 6.87 11.46
CA TRP A 122 8.44 8.23 11.66
C TRP A 122 6.92 8.23 11.81
N THR A 123 6.36 9.37 12.21
CA THR A 123 4.92 9.52 12.38
C THR A 123 4.25 10.14 11.15
N ILE A 124 3.02 9.70 10.86
CA ILE A 124 2.18 10.20 9.76
C ILE A 124 0.83 10.64 10.34
N ASN A 125 0.44 11.89 10.07
CA ASN A 125 -0.90 12.37 10.38
C ASN A 125 -1.86 12.08 9.22
N LEU A 126 -2.62 10.98 9.31
CA LEU A 126 -3.54 10.57 8.24
C LEU A 126 -4.75 11.50 8.10
N GLU A 127 -5.24 12.11 9.18
CA GLU A 127 -6.35 13.06 9.09
C GLU A 127 -6.00 14.24 8.16
N ASN A 128 -4.81 14.83 8.35
CA ASN A 128 -4.31 15.90 7.48
C ASN A 128 -4.12 15.45 6.02
N LYS A 129 -3.81 14.17 5.78
CA LYS A 129 -3.65 13.64 4.42
C LYS A 129 -5.00 13.50 3.70
N PHE A 130 -6.10 13.31 4.43
CA PHE A 130 -7.44 13.09 3.87
C PHE A 130 -8.43 14.25 4.09
N LYS A 131 -8.01 15.35 4.73
CA LYS A 131 -8.89 16.47 5.12
C LYS A 131 -9.87 16.94 4.02
N ASP A 132 -9.38 17.10 2.79
CA ASP A 132 -10.16 17.64 1.66
C ASP A 132 -10.54 16.55 0.62
N SER A 133 -10.42 15.28 0.98
CA SER A 133 -10.57 14.15 0.04
C SER A 133 -11.19 12.92 0.71
N LYS A 134 -12.20 13.15 1.57
CA LYS A 134 -12.96 12.05 2.19
C LYS A 134 -13.68 11.24 1.10
N ASP A 135 -13.77 9.94 1.34
CA ASP A 135 -14.33 8.92 0.44
C ASP A 135 -13.64 8.79 -0.95
N GLN A 136 -12.54 9.51 -1.20
CA GLN A 136 -11.75 9.42 -2.43
C GLN A 136 -10.49 8.58 -2.22
N TRP A 137 -10.15 7.75 -3.21
CA TRP A 137 -8.89 7.01 -3.22
C TRP A 137 -7.72 7.95 -3.35
N LYS A 138 -6.68 7.72 -2.54
CA LYS A 138 -5.48 8.56 -2.52
C LYS A 138 -4.23 7.73 -2.32
N ASP A 139 -3.18 8.17 -3.01
CA ASP A 139 -1.82 7.69 -2.84
C ASP A 139 -1.14 8.52 -1.76
N ILE A 140 -0.92 7.91 -0.59
CA ILE A 140 -0.22 8.54 0.52
C ILE A 140 1.21 8.01 0.54
N LYS A 141 2.16 8.82 0.07
CA LYS A 141 3.58 8.52 0.25
C LYS A 141 3.88 8.36 1.73
N LEU A 142 4.31 7.15 2.09
CA LEU A 142 4.78 6.82 3.42
C LEU A 142 6.25 7.19 3.48
N GLY A 143 7.10 6.61 2.61
CA GLY A 143 8.55 6.80 2.62
C GLY A 143 9.23 6.47 1.30
N GLU A 144 10.56 6.51 1.27
CA GLU A 144 11.39 6.19 0.10
C GLU A 144 12.71 5.53 0.50
N PHE A 145 13.24 4.70 -0.41
CA PHE A 145 14.49 3.97 -0.26
C PHE A 145 15.13 3.69 -1.62
N ILE A 146 16.41 3.31 -1.62
CA ILE A 146 17.11 2.79 -2.80
C ILE A 146 17.18 1.28 -2.66
N ALA A 147 16.72 0.54 -3.67
CA ALA A 147 16.75 -0.92 -3.68
C ALA A 147 18.21 -1.41 -3.63
N SER A 148 18.47 -2.38 -2.75
CA SER A 148 19.83 -2.90 -2.53
C SER A 148 20.11 -4.06 -3.48
N ALA A 149 21.36 -4.21 -3.91
CA ALA A 149 21.84 -5.44 -4.53
C ALA A 149 21.97 -6.60 -3.53
N ASN A 150 22.00 -6.30 -2.22
CA ASN A 150 22.07 -7.32 -1.19
C ASN A 150 20.71 -8.01 -1.03
N PRO A 151 20.71 -9.33 -0.76
CA PRO A 151 19.49 -10.04 -0.43
C PRO A 151 18.90 -9.51 0.88
N GLY A 152 17.58 -9.55 0.99
CA GLY A 152 16.84 -9.19 2.20
C GLY A 152 15.58 -8.42 1.87
N ASP A 153 14.47 -8.82 2.48
CA ASP A 153 13.17 -8.31 2.11
C ASP A 153 12.87 -6.95 2.72
N ILE A 154 11.90 -6.27 2.11
CA ILE A 154 11.37 -5.01 2.62
C ILE A 154 10.15 -5.33 3.46
N GLU A 155 10.20 -4.96 4.73
CA GLU A 155 9.07 -5.10 5.66
C GLU A 155 8.59 -3.71 6.07
N PHE A 156 7.27 -3.54 6.17
CA PHE A 156 6.68 -2.28 6.59
C PHE A 156 5.57 -2.49 7.62
N TRP A 157 5.37 -1.48 8.46
CA TRP A 157 4.35 -1.44 9.49
C TRP A 157 3.73 -0.04 9.56
N LEU A 158 2.40 0.02 9.56
CA LEU A 158 1.61 1.19 9.93
C LEU A 158 0.87 0.85 11.22
N TYR A 159 1.20 1.52 12.32
CA TYR A 159 0.69 1.12 13.63
C TYR A 159 0.45 2.28 14.59
N LYS A 160 -0.47 2.04 15.53
CA LYS A 160 -0.70 2.86 16.71
C LYS A 160 -1.23 1.95 17.81
N TYR A 161 -0.49 1.86 18.90
CA TYR A 161 -0.87 1.09 20.08
C TYR A 161 -1.65 1.99 21.03
N GLY A 162 -2.90 1.65 21.33
CA GLY A 162 -3.76 2.39 22.27
C GLY A 162 -4.16 3.80 21.82
N GLY A 163 -4.63 4.58 22.80
CA GLY A 163 -5.17 5.92 22.59
C GLY A 163 -6.63 5.90 22.12
N LYS A 164 -7.02 6.89 21.31
CA LYS A 164 -8.39 7.05 20.81
C LYS A 164 -8.79 5.89 19.90
N TRP A 165 -10.00 5.39 20.10
CA TRP A 165 -10.69 4.51 19.15
C TRP A 165 -10.80 5.21 17.79
N LYS A 166 -10.60 4.45 16.72
CA LYS A 166 -10.51 4.95 15.35
C LYS A 166 -11.26 4.06 14.37
N SER A 167 -11.88 4.68 13.37
CA SER A 167 -12.74 4.03 12.37
C SER A 167 -12.61 4.68 10.99
N GLY A 168 -13.14 4.01 9.96
CA GLY A 168 -13.42 4.61 8.66
C GLY A 168 -12.23 4.71 7.70
N LEU A 169 -11.05 4.21 8.06
CA LEU A 169 -9.96 4.00 7.10
C LEU A 169 -10.27 2.79 6.22
N VAL A 170 -10.15 2.95 4.90
CA VAL A 170 -10.29 1.87 3.92
C VAL A 170 -8.99 1.71 3.16
N ILE A 171 -8.39 0.52 3.22
CA ILE A 171 -7.08 0.22 2.65
C ILE A 171 -7.26 -0.65 1.42
N LYS A 172 -6.71 -0.20 0.28
CA LYS A 172 -6.58 -1.01 -0.94
C LYS A 172 -5.30 -1.84 -0.92
N GLY A 173 -4.21 -1.26 -0.43
CA GLY A 173 -2.93 -1.92 -0.34
C GLY A 173 -1.81 -0.95 -0.03
N VAL A 174 -0.58 -1.47 -0.07
CA VAL A 174 0.64 -0.67 -0.04
C VAL A 174 1.42 -0.97 -1.31
N ALA A 175 1.67 0.06 -2.10
CA ALA A 175 2.47 0.00 -3.31
C ALA A 175 3.94 0.35 -3.01
N VAL A 176 4.84 -0.33 -3.69
CA VAL A 176 6.27 -0.06 -3.79
C VAL A 176 6.55 0.13 -5.26
N ARG A 177 6.76 1.37 -5.68
CA ARG A 177 6.94 1.73 -7.09
C ARG A 177 8.19 2.57 -7.31
N PRO A 178 8.84 2.46 -8.46
CA PRO A 178 9.98 3.29 -8.82
C PRO A 178 9.58 4.75 -8.79
N LYS A 179 10.48 5.58 -8.29
CA LYS A 179 10.36 7.02 -8.37
C LYS A 179 10.86 7.44 -9.76
N SER A 180 9.97 8.03 -10.55
CA SER A 180 10.31 8.70 -11.81
C SER A 180 11.25 9.88 -11.58
#